data_AF-A0A7C0WZY8-F1
#
_entry.id   AF-A0A7C0WZY8-F1
#
_cell.length_a   1.000
_cell.length_b   1.000
_cell.length_c   1.000
_cell.angle_alpha   90.00
_cell.angle_beta   90.00
_cell.angle_gamma   90.00
#
_symmetry.space_group_name_H-M   'P 1'
#
loop_
_entity.id
_entity.type
_entity.pdbx_description
1 polymer ?
#
loop_
_entity_poly.entity_id
_entity_poly.type
_entity_poly.pdbx_seq_one_letter_code
_entity_poly.pdbx_strand_id
1 'polypeptide(L)'
;MVKNLIVGIDPGTTVGIAIMDLEGEIMNVSSFKNFSVDNIVEFLSKFGIPVIIATDVHNIHQTVDKVSSSFQCKVFSPSVSLSIKEKNELTKEYPVKNAHERDALASAIKAFDHYRAKFENIDARLEELGVKNLSTAVKTLVLRNHTVKNAVDVLTKKEKPEEKVTEKKEVELTKKVENPEKIALERMKEYNKELLERIRIMEEKIAFLKRKNMEILNEMDMEIKKSEVIQQKERMIKTLMREISLKEEKILELQKIIRDLKGIRAMELSEEAYTVKILDYFTKEEINNLDKKFKIKKGDIIYIKDPSGGGGSTAELLVEKKIKALIVENIERMSYNARKVFENEEIPMLTVDTKIVENFGAVNKKEFDEAYSKWLSDARIKAAEKKEQWLNDLLKEYKEERMKKLK
;
A
#
# COMPACT_ATOMS: atom_id res chain seq x y z
N MET A 1 -17.52 23.45 33.28
CA MET A 1 -17.52 23.98 31.89
C MET A 1 -17.31 22.81 30.96
N VAL A 2 -18.06 22.75 29.86
CA VAL A 2 -17.84 21.71 28.85
C VAL A 2 -16.56 22.07 28.10
N LYS A 3 -15.59 21.14 28.02
CA LYS A 3 -14.33 21.37 27.32
C LYS A 3 -14.54 21.28 25.81
N ASN A 4 -13.84 22.10 25.05
CA ASN A 4 -13.79 21.99 23.59
C ASN A 4 -12.60 21.12 23.20
N LEU A 5 -12.82 20.26 22.20
CA LEU A 5 -11.88 19.21 21.88
C LEU A 5 -11.40 19.27 20.42
N ILE A 6 -10.13 18.96 20.23
CA ILE A 6 -9.53 18.54 18.97
C ILE A 6 -9.43 17.02 19.01
N VAL A 7 -10.06 16.36 18.05
CA VAL A 7 -10.15 14.90 18.02
C VAL A 7 -9.50 14.36 16.77
N GLY A 8 -8.49 13.51 16.91
CA GLY A 8 -7.94 12.72 15.81
C GLY A 8 -8.67 11.39 15.67
N ILE A 9 -9.07 11.04 14.45
CA ILE A 9 -9.76 9.78 14.14
C ILE A 9 -9.01 9.06 13.02
N ASP A 10 -8.57 7.83 13.30
CA ASP A 10 -8.08 6.88 12.31
C ASP A 10 -9.18 5.83 12.03
N PRO A 11 -9.90 5.91 10.90
CA PRO A 11 -11.03 5.05 10.58
C PRO A 11 -10.60 3.70 10.01
N GLY A 12 -11.23 2.61 10.46
CA GLY A 12 -11.02 1.26 9.93
C GLY A 12 -11.78 0.22 10.73
N THR A 13 -11.42 -1.07 10.57
CA THR A 13 -11.96 -2.16 11.42
C THR A 13 -11.62 -1.93 12.89
N THR A 14 -10.47 -1.33 13.16
CA THR A 14 -10.10 -0.76 14.45
C THR A 14 -10.06 0.75 14.27
N VAL A 15 -10.83 1.48 15.07
CA VAL A 15 -10.84 2.94 15.06
C VAL A 15 -9.87 3.44 16.12
N GLY A 16 -8.88 4.23 15.72
CA GLY A 16 -8.04 5.00 16.64
C GLY A 16 -8.70 6.34 16.96
N ILE A 17 -8.72 6.72 18.25
CA ILE A 17 -9.26 8.00 18.72
C ILE A 17 -8.23 8.65 19.63
N ALA A 18 -7.87 9.89 19.32
CA ALA A 18 -7.07 10.75 20.19
C ALA A 18 -7.84 12.02 20.50
N ILE A 19 -7.90 12.41 21.77
CA ILE A 19 -8.64 13.57 22.26
C ILE A 19 -7.65 14.53 22.93
N MET A 20 -7.67 15.77 22.48
CA MET A 20 -6.85 16.87 22.98
C MET A 20 -7.74 18.09 23.25
N ASP A 21 -7.40 18.93 24.22
CA ASP A 21 -8.07 20.23 24.40
C ASP A 21 -7.48 21.33 23.49
N LEU A 22 -7.98 22.56 23.62
CA LEU A 22 -7.53 23.69 22.79
C LEU A 22 -6.20 24.29 23.28
N GLU A 23 -5.71 23.83 24.42
CA GLU A 23 -4.45 24.24 25.04
C GLU A 23 -3.31 23.28 24.67
N GLY A 24 -3.63 22.12 24.09
CA GLY A 24 -2.66 21.13 23.61
C GLY A 24 -2.48 19.94 24.56
N GLU A 25 -3.25 19.86 25.64
CA GLU A 25 -3.19 18.75 26.59
C GLU A 25 -3.93 17.53 26.04
N ILE A 26 -3.26 16.38 26.01
CA ILE A 26 -3.86 15.12 25.56
C ILE A 26 -4.71 14.54 26.70
N MET A 27 -6.01 14.44 26.45
CA MET A 27 -6.97 13.92 27.42
C MET A 27 -7.15 12.40 27.32
N ASN A 28 -7.08 11.84 26.10
CA ASN A 28 -7.23 10.40 25.89
C ASN A 28 -6.61 9.95 24.57
N VAL A 29 -6.03 8.75 24.56
CA VAL A 29 -5.66 8.03 23.34
C VAL A 29 -6.10 6.59 23.50
N SER A 30 -6.95 6.11 22.61
CA SER A 30 -7.53 4.77 22.67
C SER A 30 -7.86 4.21 21.30
N SER A 31 -8.03 2.89 21.23
CA SER A 31 -8.40 2.20 20.01
C SER A 31 -9.48 1.16 20.28
N PHE A 32 -10.46 1.06 19.37
CA PHE A 32 -11.64 0.21 19.53
C PHE A 32 -11.90 -0.60 18.27
N LYS A 33 -12.16 -1.90 18.40
CA LYS A 33 -12.57 -2.76 17.27
C LYS A 33 -14.07 -2.67 17.04
N ASN A 34 -14.49 -2.66 15.78
CA ASN A 34 -15.90 -2.63 15.35
C ASN A 34 -16.71 -1.49 16.00
N PHE A 35 -16.10 -0.32 16.12
CA PHE A 35 -16.70 0.84 16.77
C PHE A 35 -17.51 1.67 15.76
N SER A 36 -18.82 1.77 15.96
CA SER A 36 -19.73 2.51 15.07
C SER A 36 -19.60 4.03 15.24
N VAL A 37 -20.13 4.79 14.29
CA VAL A 37 -20.19 6.27 14.37
C VAL A 37 -20.92 6.72 15.63
N ASP A 38 -22.03 6.09 15.98
CA ASP A 38 -22.81 6.45 17.17
C ASP A 38 -22.01 6.23 18.46
N ASN A 39 -21.26 5.11 18.54
CA ASN A 39 -20.38 4.84 19.67
C ASN A 39 -19.24 5.86 19.78
N ILE A 40 -18.69 6.32 18.64
CA ILE A 40 -17.69 7.41 18.62
C ILE A 40 -18.30 8.69 19.20
N VAL A 41 -19.51 9.07 18.75
CA VAL A 41 -20.21 10.28 19.23
C VAL A 41 -20.49 10.20 20.74
N GLU A 42 -20.96 9.04 21.22
CA GLU A 42 -21.20 8.84 22.66
C GLU A 42 -19.90 8.90 23.46
N PHE A 43 -18.82 8.29 22.96
CA PHE A 43 -17.52 8.31 23.61
C PHE A 43 -16.96 9.73 23.73
N LEU A 44 -16.96 10.49 22.63
CA LEU A 44 -16.42 11.86 22.61
C LEU A 44 -17.22 12.80 23.53
N SER A 45 -18.54 12.62 23.59
CA SER A 45 -19.43 13.43 24.43
C SER A 45 -19.15 13.28 25.94
N LYS A 46 -18.45 12.21 26.37
CA LYS A 46 -18.00 12.03 27.77
C LYS A 46 -16.83 12.94 28.14
N PHE A 47 -16.06 13.41 27.16
CA PHE A 47 -14.89 14.27 27.38
C PHE A 47 -15.21 15.76 27.16
N GLY A 48 -16.15 16.08 26.27
CA GLY A 48 -16.44 17.45 25.89
C GLY A 48 -17.12 17.58 24.52
N ILE A 49 -17.04 18.77 23.93
CA ILE A 49 -17.60 19.09 22.61
C ILE A 49 -16.45 19.14 21.59
N PRO A 50 -16.40 18.19 20.64
CA PRO A 50 -15.49 18.28 19.49
C PRO A 50 -15.74 19.54 18.67
N VAL A 51 -14.71 20.36 18.48
CA VAL A 51 -14.74 21.54 17.61
C VAL A 51 -13.91 21.35 16.35
N ILE A 52 -12.92 20.45 16.41
CA ILE A 52 -12.13 20.01 15.26
C ILE A 52 -12.07 18.50 15.26
N ILE A 53 -12.33 17.88 14.11
CA ILE A 53 -12.05 16.47 13.85
C ILE A 53 -10.96 16.38 12.80
N ALA A 54 -9.90 15.64 13.09
CA ALA A 54 -8.70 15.53 12.29
C ALA A 54 -8.49 14.10 11.80
N THR A 55 -7.94 13.97 10.59
CA THR A 55 -7.53 12.69 10.00
C THR A 55 -6.13 12.81 9.42
N ASP A 56 -5.42 11.69 9.28
CA ASP A 56 -4.03 11.63 8.84
C ASP A 56 -3.88 11.59 7.31
N VAL A 57 -4.97 11.36 6.61
CA VAL A 57 -5.04 11.21 5.15
C VAL A 57 -5.66 12.44 4.48
N HIS A 58 -5.23 12.72 3.25
CA HIS A 58 -5.79 13.82 2.46
C HIS A 58 -7.28 13.59 2.13
N ASN A 59 -7.63 12.38 1.71
CA ASN A 59 -9.00 12.01 1.35
C ASN A 59 -9.77 11.60 2.62
N ILE A 60 -10.74 12.43 3.02
CA ILE A 60 -11.52 12.23 4.24
C ILE A 60 -12.40 10.98 4.08
N HIS A 61 -12.36 10.09 5.09
CA HIS A 61 -13.20 8.90 5.13
C HIS A 61 -14.62 9.22 5.57
N GLN A 62 -15.62 8.49 5.07
CA GLN A 62 -17.04 8.72 5.38
C GLN A 62 -17.35 8.71 6.90
N THR A 63 -16.63 7.92 7.68
CA THR A 63 -16.74 7.89 9.15
C THR A 63 -16.41 9.25 9.76
N VAL A 64 -15.32 9.87 9.31
CA VAL A 64 -14.84 11.17 9.81
C VAL A 64 -15.86 12.26 9.45
N ASP A 65 -16.41 12.24 8.24
CA ASP A 65 -17.47 13.17 7.80
C ASP A 65 -18.78 13.02 8.59
N LYS A 66 -19.19 11.79 8.91
CA LYS A 66 -20.41 11.55 9.70
C LYS A 66 -20.24 12.01 11.15
N VAL A 67 -19.09 11.73 11.77
CA VAL A 67 -18.82 12.20 13.14
C VAL A 67 -18.73 13.72 13.16
N SER A 68 -18.09 14.37 12.19
CA SER A 68 -18.00 15.83 12.14
C SER A 68 -19.34 16.51 11.91
N SER A 69 -20.19 15.93 11.06
CA SER A 69 -21.57 16.39 10.85
C SER A 69 -22.40 16.29 12.13
N SER A 70 -22.20 15.23 12.92
CA SER A 70 -22.93 15.02 14.20
C SER A 70 -22.62 16.10 15.23
N PHE A 71 -21.37 16.58 15.29
CA PHE A 71 -20.96 17.66 16.20
C PHE A 71 -21.00 19.07 15.57
N GLN A 72 -21.31 19.19 14.27
CA GLN A 72 -21.21 20.43 13.49
C GLN A 72 -19.84 21.10 13.67
N CYS A 73 -18.79 20.29 13.57
CA CYS A 73 -17.42 20.71 13.82
C CYS A 73 -16.59 20.73 12.53
N LYS A 74 -15.45 21.41 12.57
CA LYS A 74 -14.60 21.55 11.39
C LYS A 74 -13.78 20.27 11.16
N VAL A 75 -13.69 19.81 9.92
CA VAL A 75 -12.77 18.72 9.55
C VAL A 75 -11.41 19.30 9.17
N PHE A 76 -10.34 18.68 9.67
CA PHE A 76 -8.97 18.94 9.29
C PHE A 76 -8.40 17.69 8.60
N SER A 77 -7.91 17.88 7.37
CA SER A 77 -7.07 16.91 6.67
C SER A 77 -5.79 17.60 6.19
N PRO A 78 -4.65 16.91 6.18
CA PRO A 78 -3.41 17.45 5.65
C PRO A 78 -3.46 17.52 4.11
N SER A 79 -2.72 18.44 3.51
CA SER A 79 -2.60 18.57 2.05
C SER A 79 -1.95 17.36 1.38
N VAL A 80 -1.11 16.63 2.11
CA VAL A 80 -0.52 15.35 1.72
C VAL A 80 -0.65 14.41 2.91
N SER A 81 -1.04 13.16 2.67
CA SER A 81 -1.18 12.16 3.73
C SER A 81 0.13 12.01 4.52
N LEU A 82 0.02 11.94 5.84
CA LEU A 82 1.14 11.87 6.76
C LEU A 82 1.93 10.57 6.55
N SER A 83 3.26 10.68 6.40
CA SER A 83 4.13 9.50 6.29
C SER A 83 4.30 8.79 7.64
N ILE A 84 4.59 7.48 7.64
CA ILE A 84 4.84 6.72 8.88
C ILE A 84 5.95 7.36 9.72
N LYS A 85 7.00 7.86 9.07
CA LYS A 85 8.11 8.55 9.73
C LYS A 85 7.64 9.83 10.43
N GLU A 86 6.82 10.64 9.76
CA GLU A 86 6.27 11.87 10.32
C GLU A 86 5.33 11.58 11.50
N LYS A 87 4.47 10.57 11.38
CA LYS A 87 3.61 10.13 12.49
C LYS A 87 4.41 9.72 13.72
N ASN A 88 5.45 8.89 13.53
CA ASN A 88 6.31 8.46 14.63
C ASN A 88 7.05 9.63 15.30
N GLU A 89 7.48 10.64 14.54
CA GLU A 89 8.14 11.83 15.10
C GLU A 89 7.18 12.68 15.93
N LEU A 90 5.96 12.92 15.42
CA LEU A 90 4.93 13.68 16.13
C LEU A 90 4.50 13.01 17.44
N THR A 91 4.48 11.67 17.49
CA THR A 91 4.02 10.92 18.66
C THR A 91 5.15 10.43 19.57
N LYS A 92 6.40 10.82 19.31
CA LYS A 92 7.59 10.23 19.95
C LYS A 92 7.59 10.36 21.48
N GLU A 93 7.03 11.45 21.99
CA GLU A 93 7.00 11.76 23.42
C GLU A 93 5.79 11.17 24.14
N TYR A 94 4.90 10.47 23.41
CA TYR A 94 3.64 9.98 23.95
C TYR A 94 3.56 8.44 23.93
N PRO A 95 3.03 7.81 25.00
CA PRO A 95 2.86 6.37 25.04
C PRO A 95 1.70 5.93 24.15
N VAL A 96 2.01 5.41 22.96
CA VAL A 96 1.03 4.81 22.02
C VAL A 96 1.15 3.28 22.04
N LYS A 97 0.01 2.56 22.10
CA LYS A 97 0.03 1.08 22.20
C LYS A 97 0.03 0.38 20.84
N ASN A 98 -0.51 1.02 19.81
CA ASN A 98 -0.60 0.45 18.48
C ASN A 98 -0.58 1.53 17.37
N ALA A 99 -0.53 1.07 16.12
CA ALA A 99 -0.47 1.95 14.96
C ALA A 99 -1.71 2.87 14.83
N HIS A 100 -2.90 2.40 15.21
CA HIS A 100 -4.13 3.21 15.11
C HIS A 100 -4.14 4.36 16.12
N GLU A 101 -3.70 4.11 17.36
CA GLU A 101 -3.52 5.15 18.38
C GLU A 101 -2.48 6.19 17.96
N ARG A 102 -1.38 5.73 17.36
CA ARG A 102 -0.35 6.61 16.80
C ARG A 102 -0.92 7.50 15.70
N ASP A 103 -1.64 6.91 14.75
CA ASP A 103 -2.14 7.62 13.57
C ASP A 103 -3.23 8.64 13.96
N ALA A 104 -4.11 8.28 14.90
CA ALA A 104 -5.08 9.19 15.49
C ALA A 104 -4.41 10.34 16.26
N LEU A 105 -3.40 10.04 17.08
CA LEU A 105 -2.68 11.05 17.85
C LEU A 105 -1.91 12.02 16.95
N ALA A 106 -1.20 11.51 15.94
CA ALA A 106 -0.50 12.33 14.97
C ALA A 106 -1.45 13.30 14.24
N SER A 107 -2.67 12.84 13.94
CA SER A 107 -3.72 13.69 13.33
C SER A 107 -4.14 14.84 14.25
N ALA A 108 -4.36 14.55 15.53
CA ALA A 108 -4.75 15.55 16.52
C ALA A 108 -3.65 16.61 16.73
N ILE A 109 -2.40 16.17 16.88
CA ILE A 109 -1.23 17.07 17.04
C ILE A 109 -1.07 17.95 15.80
N LYS A 110 -1.14 17.36 14.59
CA LYS A 110 -1.02 18.12 13.34
C LYS A 110 -2.10 19.17 13.20
N ALA A 111 -3.33 18.85 13.61
CA ALA A 111 -4.43 19.81 13.63
C ALA A 111 -4.18 20.93 14.64
N PHE A 112 -3.73 20.60 15.85
CA PHE A 112 -3.37 21.59 16.85
C PHE A 112 -2.30 22.55 16.33
N ASP A 113 -1.19 22.05 15.78
CA ASP A 113 -0.12 22.88 15.23
C ASP A 113 -0.61 23.82 14.11
N HIS A 114 -1.52 23.35 13.25
CA HIS A 114 -2.10 24.17 12.20
C HIS A 114 -2.94 25.33 12.75
N TYR A 115 -3.68 25.11 13.84
CA TYR A 115 -4.57 26.12 14.42
C TYR A 115 -3.93 26.92 15.56
N ARG A 116 -2.77 26.50 16.08
CA ARG A 116 -2.07 27.12 17.21
C ARG A 116 -1.88 28.61 17.02
N ALA A 117 -1.27 29.03 15.91
CA ALA A 117 -1.04 30.44 15.62
C ALA A 117 -2.35 31.24 15.51
N LYS A 118 -3.44 30.63 15.03
CA LYS A 118 -4.76 31.30 14.97
C LYS A 118 -5.36 31.44 16.36
N PHE A 119 -5.26 30.41 17.20
CA PHE A 119 -5.76 30.44 18.57
C PHE A 119 -4.99 31.43 19.44
N GLU A 120 -3.67 31.47 19.34
CA GLU A 120 -2.82 32.45 20.03
C GLU A 120 -3.16 33.89 19.64
N ASN A 121 -3.37 34.15 18.33
CA ASN A 121 -3.80 35.47 17.86
C ASN A 121 -5.20 35.86 18.38
N ILE A 122 -6.12 34.90 18.50
CA ILE A 122 -7.45 35.13 19.08
C ILE A 122 -7.30 35.44 20.58
N ASP A 123 -6.48 34.67 21.29
CA ASP A 123 -6.26 34.87 22.72
C ASP A 123 -5.64 36.23 23.03
N ALA A 124 -4.60 36.63 22.28
CA ALA A 124 -3.97 37.94 22.41
C ALA A 124 -4.99 39.08 22.21
N ARG A 125 -5.82 38.97 21.17
CA ARG A 125 -6.85 39.98 20.87
C ARG A 125 -7.96 40.04 21.91
N LEU A 126 -8.28 38.92 22.56
CA LEU A 126 -9.28 38.88 23.64
C LEU A 126 -8.71 39.35 24.99
N GLU A 127 -7.41 39.17 25.21
CA GLU A 127 -6.68 39.69 26.35
C GLU A 127 -6.62 41.23 26.30
N GLU A 128 -6.36 41.82 25.13
CA GLU A 128 -6.47 43.27 24.90
C GLU A 128 -7.87 43.83 25.20
N LEU A 129 -8.92 43.03 24.96
CA LEU A 129 -10.32 43.42 25.17
C LEU A 129 -10.85 43.10 26.58
N GLY A 130 -10.02 42.50 27.47
CA GLY A 130 -10.40 42.15 28.84
C GLY A 130 -11.44 41.04 28.97
N VAL A 131 -11.68 40.25 27.90
CA VAL A 131 -12.71 39.20 27.83
C VAL A 131 -12.13 37.81 27.62
N LYS A 132 -11.00 37.53 28.28
CA LYS A 132 -10.28 36.24 28.19
C LYS A 132 -11.16 35.02 28.54
N ASN A 133 -12.15 35.22 29.41
CA ASN A 133 -13.14 34.21 29.79
C ASN A 133 -14.02 33.72 28.62
N LEU A 134 -14.10 34.47 27.50
CA LEU A 134 -14.84 34.08 26.30
C LEU A 134 -13.98 33.38 25.23
N SER A 135 -12.68 33.19 25.47
CA SER A 135 -11.74 32.60 24.48
C SER A 135 -12.25 31.30 23.88
N THR A 136 -12.67 30.35 24.69
CA THR A 136 -13.18 29.04 24.25
C THR A 136 -14.40 29.18 23.34
N ALA A 137 -15.33 30.08 23.69
CA ALA A 137 -16.56 30.33 22.91
C ALA A 137 -16.26 31.06 21.59
N VAL A 138 -15.36 32.06 21.61
CA VAL A 138 -14.92 32.79 20.41
C VAL A 138 -14.20 31.86 19.44
N LYS A 139 -13.27 31.04 19.92
CA LYS A 139 -12.57 30.03 19.09
C LYS A 139 -13.57 29.09 18.40
N THR A 140 -14.62 28.67 19.10
CA THR A 140 -15.69 27.83 18.53
C THR A 140 -16.43 28.53 17.39
N LEU A 141 -16.84 29.78 17.60
CA LEU A 141 -17.57 30.57 16.60
C LEU A 141 -16.69 30.86 15.36
N VAL A 142 -15.41 31.13 15.58
CA VAL A 142 -14.44 31.34 14.50
C VAL A 142 -14.22 30.07 13.68
N LEU A 143 -14.17 28.90 14.33
CA LEU A 143 -14.11 27.61 13.63
C LEU A 143 -15.39 27.30 12.84
N ARG A 144 -16.53 27.91 13.22
CA ARG A 144 -17.81 27.91 12.48
C ARG A 144 -17.94 29.09 11.50
N ASN A 145 -16.82 29.59 10.96
CA ASN A 145 -16.74 30.67 9.94
C ASN A 145 -17.23 32.07 10.37
N HIS A 146 -17.29 32.38 11.66
CA HIS A 146 -17.54 33.75 12.12
C HIS A 146 -16.23 34.55 12.18
N THR A 147 -16.28 35.85 11.90
CA THR A 147 -15.12 36.72 12.14
C THR A 147 -14.89 36.89 13.64
N VAL A 148 -13.64 37.10 14.07
CA VAL A 148 -13.31 37.34 15.50
C VAL A 148 -14.15 38.50 16.05
N LYS A 149 -14.37 39.55 15.25
CA LYS A 149 -15.23 40.69 15.61
C LYS A 149 -16.68 40.29 15.82
N ASN A 150 -17.29 39.56 14.87
CA ASN A 150 -18.67 39.11 15.01
C ASN A 150 -18.86 38.12 16.16
N ALA A 151 -17.88 37.24 16.40
CA ALA A 151 -17.90 36.28 17.50
C ALA A 151 -17.88 36.99 18.87
N VAL A 152 -17.06 38.04 19.00
CA VAL A 152 -17.03 38.88 20.20
C VAL A 152 -18.34 39.65 20.35
N ASP A 153 -18.87 40.25 19.28
CA ASP A 153 -20.12 41.01 19.31
C ASP A 153 -21.34 40.15 19.70
N VAL A 154 -21.41 38.91 19.19
CA VAL A 154 -22.47 37.94 19.51
C VAL A 154 -22.41 37.49 20.96
N LEU A 155 -21.21 37.34 21.53
CA LEU A 155 -21.04 36.86 22.91
C LEU A 155 -21.10 37.98 23.96
N THR A 156 -20.89 39.24 23.55
CA THR A 156 -20.90 40.39 24.46
C THR A 156 -22.22 41.16 24.46
N LYS A 157 -23.06 41.05 23.42
CA LYS A 157 -24.40 41.68 23.39
C LYS A 157 -25.50 40.71 23.86
N LYS A 158 -26.13 41.04 25.00
CA LYS A 158 -27.45 40.50 25.37
C LYS A 158 -28.47 40.82 24.28
N GLU A 159 -29.30 39.83 23.95
CA GLU A 159 -30.45 39.90 23.05
C GLU A 159 -31.18 41.26 23.12
N LYS A 160 -31.19 41.99 21.99
CA LYS A 160 -32.33 42.82 21.61
C LYS A 160 -32.52 42.76 20.09
N PRO A 161 -33.76 42.65 19.58
CA PRO A 161 -34.05 42.79 18.16
C PRO A 161 -33.68 44.20 17.69
N GLU A 162 -33.11 44.31 16.50
CA GLU A 162 -32.84 45.60 15.86
C GLU A 162 -34.17 46.29 15.48
N GLU A 163 -34.67 47.17 16.36
CA GLU A 163 -35.43 48.35 15.94
C GLU A 163 -34.42 49.42 15.47
N LYS A 164 -34.58 49.86 14.22
CA LYS A 164 -33.85 51.00 13.67
C LYS A 164 -34.30 52.28 14.39
N VAL A 165 -33.32 52.99 14.94
CA VAL A 165 -33.46 54.34 15.50
C VAL A 165 -33.64 55.33 14.34
N THR A 166 -34.72 56.11 14.38
CA THR A 166 -34.75 57.45 13.75
C THR A 166 -35.15 58.48 14.81
N GLU A 167 -34.34 59.51 14.86
CA GLU A 167 -34.33 60.65 15.77
C GLU A 167 -35.70 61.34 15.88
N LYS A 168 -36.15 61.59 17.12
CA LYS A 168 -37.23 62.54 17.40
C LYS A 168 -36.62 63.93 17.57
N LYS A 169 -36.91 64.84 16.66
CA LYS A 169 -36.94 66.28 16.93
C LYS A 169 -38.33 66.62 17.46
N GLU A 170 -38.38 67.27 18.62
CA GLU A 170 -39.57 67.94 19.14
C GLU A 170 -39.96 69.10 18.21
N VAL A 171 -41.22 69.10 17.78
CA VAL A 171 -41.94 70.32 17.39
C VAL A 171 -43.37 70.16 17.91
N GLU A 172 -43.74 70.99 18.89
CA GLU A 172 -45.13 71.27 19.22
C GLU A 172 -45.85 71.83 18.00
N LEU A 173 -47.06 71.34 17.68
CA LEU A 173 -48.12 72.11 17.01
C LEU A 173 -49.46 71.39 17.14
N THR A 174 -50.32 72.00 17.96
CA THR A 174 -51.77 72.18 17.82
C THR A 174 -52.67 71.01 17.35
N LYS A 175 -53.59 70.66 18.25
CA LYS A 175 -54.73 69.75 18.06
C LYS A 175 -55.57 70.09 16.81
N LYS A 176 -55.70 69.12 15.90
CA LYS A 176 -56.95 68.84 15.17
C LYS A 176 -57.31 67.39 15.47
N VAL A 177 -58.50 67.16 16.01
CA VAL A 177 -59.02 65.81 16.25
C VAL A 177 -59.34 65.19 14.90
N GLU A 178 -58.36 64.48 14.33
CA GLU A 178 -58.59 63.55 13.23
C GLU A 178 -59.00 62.20 13.80
N ASN A 179 -60.02 61.63 13.18
CA ASN A 179 -60.66 60.38 13.60
C ASN A 179 -59.59 59.27 13.77
N PRO A 180 -59.40 58.68 14.96
CA PRO A 180 -58.32 57.73 15.23
C PRO A 180 -58.33 56.51 14.30
N GLU A 181 -59.48 56.14 13.76
CA GLU A 181 -59.64 55.06 12.77
C GLU A 181 -59.01 55.39 11.41
N LYS A 182 -59.03 56.65 10.97
CA LYS A 182 -58.41 57.09 9.71
C LYS A 182 -56.88 57.01 9.81
N ILE A 183 -56.31 57.47 10.92
CA ILE A 183 -54.87 57.43 11.18
C ILE A 183 -54.38 55.97 11.27
N ALA A 184 -55.16 55.09 11.91
CA ALA A 184 -54.85 53.67 11.97
C ALA A 184 -54.91 53.02 10.57
N LEU A 185 -55.90 53.36 9.76
CA LEU A 185 -56.04 52.85 8.39
C LEU A 185 -54.89 53.32 7.48
N GLU A 186 -54.44 54.57 7.63
CA GLU A 186 -53.31 55.11 6.87
C GLU A 186 -52.00 54.42 7.25
N ARG A 187 -51.72 54.25 8.55
CA ARG A 187 -50.56 53.49 9.02
C ARG A 187 -50.58 52.03 8.55
N MET A 188 -51.75 51.39 8.55
CA MET A 188 -51.93 50.02 8.07
C MET A 188 -51.66 49.90 6.56
N LYS A 189 -52.10 50.88 5.76
CA LYS A 189 -51.82 50.93 4.32
C LYS A 189 -50.32 51.14 4.05
N GLU A 190 -49.69 52.01 4.82
CA GLU A 190 -48.26 52.30 4.69
C GLU A 190 -47.41 51.07 5.08
N TYR A 191 -47.78 50.38 6.15
CA TYR A 191 -47.17 49.12 6.56
C TYR A 191 -47.37 48.00 5.54
N ASN A 192 -48.56 47.86 4.96
CA ASN A 192 -48.81 46.91 3.87
C ASN A 192 -47.96 47.22 2.64
N LYS A 193 -47.75 48.49 2.31
CA LYS A 193 -46.87 48.90 1.21
C LYS A 193 -45.41 48.54 1.49
N GLU A 194 -44.93 48.76 2.71
CA GLU A 194 -43.60 48.35 3.13
C GLU A 194 -43.41 46.83 3.10
N LEU A 195 -44.41 46.07 3.57
CA LEU A 195 -44.41 44.61 3.50
C LEU A 195 -44.37 44.10 2.06
N LEU A 196 -45.16 44.68 1.16
CA LEU A 196 -45.16 44.33 -0.26
C LEU A 196 -43.80 44.60 -0.92
N GLU A 197 -43.17 45.73 -0.59
CA GLU A 197 -41.83 46.04 -1.10
C GLU A 197 -40.79 45.04 -0.56
N ARG A 198 -40.91 44.64 0.70
CA ARG A 198 -40.03 43.66 1.32
C ARG A 198 -40.20 42.26 0.73
N ILE A 199 -41.43 41.86 0.40
CA ILE A 199 -41.72 40.62 -0.33
C ILE A 199 -41.03 40.66 -1.70
N ARG A 200 -41.18 41.76 -2.45
CA ARG A 200 -40.53 41.91 -3.76
C ARG A 200 -39.01 41.78 -3.68
N ILE A 201 -38.37 42.47 -2.73
CA ILE A 201 -36.92 42.39 -2.53
C ILE A 201 -36.49 40.96 -2.17
N MET A 202 -37.28 40.27 -1.33
CA MET A 202 -37.02 38.86 -0.99
C MET A 202 -37.16 37.94 -2.19
N GLU A 203 -38.17 38.13 -3.05
CA GLU A 203 -38.37 37.35 -4.27
C GLU A 203 -37.22 37.54 -5.27
N GLU A 204 -36.78 38.77 -5.48
CA GLU A 204 -35.61 39.08 -6.31
C GLU A 204 -34.33 38.40 -5.77
N LYS A 205 -34.17 38.40 -4.44
CA LYS A 205 -33.04 37.73 -3.77
C LYS A 205 -33.12 36.21 -3.89
N ILE A 206 -34.31 35.62 -3.78
CA ILE A 206 -34.52 34.20 -4.02
C ILE A 206 -34.18 33.83 -5.47
N ALA A 207 -34.62 34.63 -6.44
CA ALA A 207 -34.31 34.40 -7.84
C ALA A 207 -32.81 34.48 -8.12
N PHE A 208 -32.11 35.45 -7.53
CA PHE A 208 -30.65 35.56 -7.60
C PHE A 208 -29.94 34.35 -6.99
N LEU A 209 -30.32 33.95 -5.77
CA LEU A 209 -29.71 32.80 -5.09
C LEU A 209 -29.97 31.49 -5.84
N LYS A 210 -31.15 31.30 -6.43
CA LYS A 210 -31.47 30.13 -7.27
C LYS A 210 -30.56 30.06 -8.50
N ARG A 211 -30.34 31.18 -9.20
CA ARG A 211 -29.40 31.24 -10.34
C ARG A 211 -27.98 30.88 -9.92
N LYS A 212 -27.50 31.48 -8.83
CA LYS A 212 -26.17 31.20 -8.29
C LYS A 212 -25.98 29.74 -7.88
N ASN A 213 -27.00 29.12 -7.28
CA ASN A 213 -26.96 27.70 -6.96
C ASN A 213 -26.88 26.83 -8.22
N MET A 214 -27.60 27.17 -9.30
CA MET A 214 -27.51 26.43 -10.56
C MET A 214 -26.12 26.54 -11.20
N GLU A 215 -25.49 27.71 -11.14
CA GLU A 215 -24.11 27.90 -11.61
C GLU A 215 -23.13 27.02 -10.83
N ILE A 216 -23.20 27.05 -9.49
CA ILE A 216 -22.35 26.22 -8.63
C ILE A 216 -22.56 24.72 -8.89
N LEU A 217 -23.81 24.28 -9.04
CA LEU A 217 -24.12 22.88 -9.34
C LEU A 217 -23.51 22.44 -10.69
N ASN A 218 -23.61 23.27 -11.72
CA ASN A 218 -23.03 22.98 -13.02
C ASN A 218 -21.49 22.92 -12.97
N GLU A 219 -20.85 23.82 -12.21
CA GLU A 219 -19.40 23.79 -12.00
C GLU A 219 -18.97 22.52 -11.26
N MET A 220 -19.70 22.12 -10.21
CA MET A 220 -19.45 20.89 -9.47
C MET A 220 -19.59 19.66 -10.37
N ASP A 221 -20.64 19.58 -11.18
CA ASP A 221 -20.86 18.46 -12.11
C ASP A 221 -19.72 18.35 -13.14
N MET A 222 -19.24 19.49 -13.65
CA MET A 222 -18.10 19.52 -14.57
C MET A 222 -16.82 19.05 -13.89
N GLU A 223 -16.59 19.46 -12.64
CA GLU A 223 -15.39 19.06 -11.90
C GLU A 223 -15.42 17.56 -11.53
N ILE A 224 -16.59 17.02 -11.18
CA ILE A 224 -16.79 15.59 -10.97
C ILE A 224 -16.45 14.82 -12.26
N LYS A 225 -17.02 15.21 -13.41
CA LYS A 225 -16.73 14.56 -14.70
C LYS A 225 -15.24 14.61 -15.05
N LYS A 226 -14.57 15.74 -14.83
CA LYS A 226 -13.11 15.84 -15.03
C LYS A 226 -12.36 14.89 -14.10
N SER A 227 -12.72 14.85 -12.82
CA SER A 227 -12.07 13.99 -11.83
C SER A 227 -12.21 12.50 -12.19
N GLU A 228 -13.37 12.08 -12.69
CA GLU A 228 -13.61 10.72 -13.16
C GLU A 228 -12.72 10.37 -14.35
N VAL A 229 -12.61 11.27 -15.34
CA VAL A 229 -11.73 11.10 -16.50
C VAL A 229 -10.27 11.03 -16.08
N ILE A 230 -9.84 11.86 -15.14
CA ILE A 230 -8.48 11.84 -14.60
C ILE A 230 -8.20 10.49 -13.92
N GLN A 231 -9.10 10.04 -13.03
CA GLN A 231 -8.95 8.74 -12.36
C GLN A 231 -8.94 7.56 -13.33
N GLN A 232 -9.73 7.61 -14.40
CA GLN A 232 -9.68 6.58 -15.45
C GLN A 232 -8.32 6.59 -16.17
N LYS A 233 -7.81 7.77 -16.54
CA LYS A 233 -6.50 7.91 -17.19
C LYS A 233 -5.36 7.47 -16.28
N GLU A 234 -5.38 7.82 -15.01
CA GLU A 234 -4.36 7.41 -14.03
C GLU A 234 -4.32 5.88 -13.85
N ARG A 235 -5.49 5.23 -13.80
CA ARG A 235 -5.59 3.76 -13.78
C ARG A 235 -4.99 3.13 -15.03
N MET A 236 -5.26 3.72 -16.20
CA MET A 236 -4.70 3.26 -17.47
C MET A 236 -3.18 3.43 -17.50
N ILE A 237 -2.67 4.60 -17.10
CA ILE A 237 -1.22 4.87 -17.01
C ILE A 237 -0.55 3.86 -16.09
N LYS A 238 -1.10 3.59 -14.90
CA LYS A 238 -0.54 2.61 -13.96
C LYS A 238 -0.48 1.20 -14.55
N THR A 239 -1.48 0.82 -15.34
CA THR A 239 -1.53 -0.49 -16.01
C THR A 239 -0.48 -0.56 -17.12
N LEU A 240 -0.42 0.45 -17.98
CA LEU A 240 0.56 0.56 -19.05
C LEU A 240 2.00 0.58 -18.52
N MET A 241 2.28 1.30 -17.43
CA MET A 241 3.59 1.33 -16.79
C MET A 241 4.02 -0.06 -16.30
N ARG A 242 3.10 -0.85 -15.73
CA ARG A 242 3.39 -2.23 -15.33
C ARG A 242 3.70 -3.13 -16.54
N GLU A 243 2.93 -3.01 -17.60
CA GLU A 243 3.17 -3.77 -18.83
C GLU A 243 4.52 -3.43 -19.47
N ILE A 244 4.90 -2.16 -19.48
CA ILE A 244 6.21 -1.71 -19.96
C ILE A 244 7.32 -2.34 -19.12
N SER A 245 7.22 -2.24 -17.78
CA SER A 245 8.23 -2.82 -16.87
C SER A 245 8.41 -4.33 -17.07
N LEU A 246 7.31 -5.07 -17.23
CA LEU A 246 7.37 -6.52 -17.51
C LEU A 246 8.00 -6.83 -18.87
N LYS A 247 7.71 -6.02 -19.89
CA LYS A 247 8.32 -6.17 -21.23
C LYS A 247 9.81 -5.85 -21.20
N GLU A 248 10.23 -4.81 -20.47
CA GLU A 248 11.64 -4.45 -20.31
C GLU A 248 12.42 -5.56 -19.60
N GLU A 249 11.88 -6.12 -18.53
CA GLU A 249 12.47 -7.28 -17.84
C GLU A 249 12.61 -8.46 -18.81
N LYS A 250 11.59 -8.72 -19.64
CA LYS A 250 11.64 -9.80 -20.63
C LYS A 250 12.68 -9.55 -21.72
N ILE A 251 12.84 -8.31 -22.16
CA ILE A 251 13.87 -7.93 -23.14
C ILE A 251 15.26 -8.19 -22.56
N LEU A 252 15.51 -7.80 -21.32
CA LEU A 252 16.80 -8.04 -20.65
C LEU A 252 17.09 -9.55 -20.54
N GLU A 253 16.08 -10.35 -20.16
CA GLU A 253 16.22 -11.80 -20.10
C GLU A 253 16.55 -12.39 -21.48
N LEU A 254 15.82 -12.00 -22.53
CA LEU A 254 16.06 -12.47 -23.90
C LEU A 254 17.43 -12.03 -24.44
N GLN A 255 17.86 -10.80 -24.13
CA GLN A 255 19.20 -10.32 -24.49
C GLN A 255 20.30 -11.11 -23.80
N LYS A 256 20.11 -11.52 -22.54
CA LYS A 256 21.02 -12.43 -21.85
C LYS A 256 21.09 -13.78 -22.56
N ILE A 257 19.95 -14.39 -22.84
CA ILE A 257 19.87 -15.67 -23.57
C ILE A 257 20.58 -15.58 -24.94
N ILE A 258 20.40 -14.49 -25.70
CA ILE A 258 21.06 -14.30 -26.99
C ILE A 258 22.58 -14.19 -26.84
N ARG A 259 23.08 -13.47 -25.82
CA ARG A 259 24.52 -13.38 -25.54
C ARG A 259 25.09 -14.76 -25.23
N ASP A 260 24.41 -15.52 -24.40
CA ASP A 260 24.84 -16.87 -24.03
C ASP A 260 24.88 -17.78 -25.27
N LEU A 261 23.83 -17.78 -26.10
CA LEU A 261 23.77 -18.57 -27.33
C LEU A 261 24.87 -18.19 -28.34
N LYS A 262 25.21 -16.90 -28.45
CA LYS A 262 26.33 -16.44 -29.29
C LYS A 262 27.67 -16.96 -28.76
N GLY A 263 27.85 -16.97 -27.43
CA GLY A 263 29.02 -17.56 -26.78
C GLY A 263 29.16 -19.04 -27.10
N ILE A 264 28.09 -19.83 -26.94
CA ILE A 264 28.06 -21.25 -27.30
C ILE A 264 28.48 -21.46 -28.75
N ARG A 265 27.86 -20.74 -29.68
CA ARG A 265 28.14 -20.92 -31.12
C ARG A 265 29.59 -20.58 -31.46
N ALA A 266 30.17 -19.56 -30.83
CA ALA A 266 31.58 -19.24 -31.00
C ALA A 266 32.50 -20.37 -30.51
N MET A 267 32.10 -21.05 -29.43
CA MET A 267 32.83 -22.18 -28.86
C MET A 267 32.65 -23.48 -29.65
N GLU A 268 31.44 -23.77 -30.18
CA GLU A 268 31.20 -24.91 -31.08
C GLU A 268 32.03 -24.82 -32.37
N LEU A 269 32.27 -23.59 -32.85
CA LEU A 269 33.11 -23.32 -34.01
C LEU A 269 34.60 -23.49 -33.73
N SER A 270 35.05 -23.36 -32.48
CA SER A 270 36.41 -23.75 -32.10
C SER A 270 36.45 -25.27 -31.92
N GLU A 271 37.00 -26.00 -32.89
CA GLU A 271 37.04 -27.49 -32.92
C GLU A 271 37.74 -28.16 -31.70
N GLU A 272 38.28 -27.37 -30.78
CA GLU A 272 39.14 -27.77 -29.67
C GLU A 272 38.38 -28.00 -28.34
N ALA A 273 37.10 -27.63 -28.25
CA ALA A 273 36.33 -27.74 -27.00
C ALA A 273 34.92 -28.32 -27.20
N TYR A 274 34.45 -29.07 -26.21
CA TYR A 274 33.03 -29.45 -26.12
C TYR A 274 32.26 -28.42 -25.28
N THR A 275 31.05 -28.10 -25.73
CA THR A 275 30.11 -27.27 -24.99
C THR A 275 29.42 -28.09 -23.90
N VAL A 276 29.33 -27.51 -22.72
CA VAL A 276 28.76 -28.14 -21.53
C VAL A 276 27.62 -27.27 -21.00
N LYS A 277 26.50 -27.90 -20.67
CA LYS A 277 25.36 -27.20 -20.03
C LYS A 277 25.54 -27.23 -18.53
N ILE A 278 25.28 -26.11 -17.85
CA ILE A 278 25.51 -25.99 -16.43
C ILE A 278 24.21 -26.18 -15.65
N LEU A 279 24.30 -26.98 -14.59
CA LEU A 279 23.32 -27.05 -13.51
C LEU A 279 23.98 -26.55 -12.24
N ASP A 280 23.45 -25.47 -11.66
CA ASP A 280 23.95 -24.96 -10.38
C ASP A 280 23.65 -25.94 -9.24
N TYR A 281 22.44 -26.51 -9.23
CA TYR A 281 22.00 -27.49 -8.24
C TYR A 281 21.40 -28.71 -8.93
N PHE A 282 21.73 -29.91 -8.45
CA PHE A 282 21.17 -31.16 -8.94
C PHE A 282 19.74 -31.38 -8.41
N THR A 283 18.77 -30.60 -8.89
CA THR A 283 17.36 -30.70 -8.52
C THR A 283 16.47 -30.87 -9.74
N LYS A 284 15.25 -31.41 -9.55
CA LYS A 284 14.28 -31.57 -10.65
C LYS A 284 13.87 -30.23 -11.26
N GLU A 285 13.74 -29.21 -10.42
CA GLU A 285 13.38 -27.85 -10.84
C GLU A 285 14.44 -27.25 -11.76
N GLU A 286 15.71 -27.37 -11.38
CA GLU A 286 16.80 -26.80 -12.16
C GLU A 286 16.97 -27.51 -13.51
N ILE A 287 16.84 -28.84 -13.53
CA ILE A 287 16.84 -29.62 -14.78
C ILE A 287 15.70 -29.19 -15.70
N ASN A 288 14.49 -29.02 -15.16
CA ASN A 288 13.34 -28.57 -15.94
C ASN A 288 13.49 -27.13 -16.43
N ASN A 289 14.10 -26.24 -15.64
CA ASN A 289 14.40 -24.87 -16.04
C ASN A 289 15.42 -24.82 -17.17
N LEU A 290 16.48 -25.62 -17.06
CA LEU A 290 17.50 -25.77 -18.10
C LEU A 290 16.90 -26.32 -19.40
N ASP A 291 16.03 -27.34 -19.32
CA ASP A 291 15.36 -27.92 -20.47
C ASP A 291 14.39 -26.93 -21.14
N LYS A 292 13.65 -26.13 -20.36
CA LYS A 292 12.79 -25.06 -20.90
C LYS A 292 13.58 -23.96 -21.61
N LYS A 293 14.70 -23.53 -21.03
CA LYS A 293 15.51 -22.41 -21.55
C LYS A 293 16.34 -22.81 -22.77
N PHE A 294 16.97 -23.98 -22.74
CA PHE A 294 17.99 -24.36 -23.72
C PHE A 294 17.78 -25.73 -24.38
N LYS A 295 16.76 -26.50 -23.96
CA LYS A 295 16.43 -27.88 -24.40
C LYS A 295 17.60 -28.85 -24.30
N ILE A 296 17.53 -29.81 -23.39
CA ILE A 296 18.54 -30.87 -23.26
C ILE A 296 18.34 -31.86 -24.41
N LYS A 297 19.36 -32.02 -25.26
CA LYS A 297 19.36 -32.91 -26.41
C LYS A 297 20.18 -34.16 -26.09
N LYS A 298 19.89 -35.21 -26.86
CA LYS A 298 20.70 -36.44 -26.85
C LYS A 298 22.15 -36.10 -27.19
N GLY A 299 23.08 -36.58 -26.37
CA GLY A 299 24.52 -36.38 -26.56
C GLY A 299 25.09 -35.11 -25.90
N ASP A 300 24.26 -34.32 -25.21
CA ASP A 300 24.75 -33.17 -24.44
C ASP A 300 25.60 -33.62 -23.24
N ILE A 301 26.59 -32.80 -22.88
CA ILE A 301 27.39 -32.95 -21.66
C ILE A 301 26.86 -31.97 -20.63
N ILE A 302 26.65 -32.42 -19.40
CA ILE A 302 26.13 -31.59 -18.31
C ILE A 302 27.17 -31.48 -17.20
N TYR A 303 27.43 -30.27 -16.74
CA TYR A 303 28.25 -29.98 -15.58
C TYR A 303 27.35 -29.60 -14.39
N ILE A 304 27.58 -30.23 -13.24
CA ILE A 304 26.86 -29.93 -12.01
C ILE A 304 27.82 -29.28 -11.01
N LYS A 305 27.50 -28.06 -10.56
CA LYS A 305 28.23 -27.38 -9.47
C LYS A 305 27.97 -28.06 -8.13
N ASP A 306 26.70 -28.20 -7.75
CA ASP A 306 26.30 -28.85 -6.51
C ASP A 306 25.46 -30.13 -6.75
N PRO A 307 26.05 -31.33 -6.60
CA PRO A 307 25.36 -32.59 -6.82
C PRO A 307 24.54 -33.09 -5.62
N SER A 308 24.51 -32.36 -4.50
CA SER A 308 23.90 -32.84 -3.24
C SER A 308 22.37 -32.85 -3.21
N GLY A 309 21.72 -32.07 -4.09
CA GLY A 309 20.28 -31.82 -4.04
C GLY A 309 19.36 -32.93 -4.59
N GLY A 310 19.90 -33.95 -5.25
CA GLY A 310 19.11 -34.88 -6.07
C GLY A 310 19.40 -36.36 -5.80
N GLY A 311 18.34 -37.18 -5.93
CA GLY A 311 18.40 -38.63 -5.76
C GLY A 311 18.20 -39.40 -7.07
N GLY A 312 17.87 -40.69 -6.98
CA GLY A 312 17.66 -41.56 -8.15
C GLY A 312 16.64 -41.00 -9.16
N SER A 313 15.50 -40.51 -8.68
CA SER A 313 14.48 -39.91 -9.56
C SER A 313 14.90 -38.60 -10.25
N THR A 314 15.92 -37.91 -9.75
CA THR A 314 16.52 -36.74 -10.43
C THR A 314 17.51 -37.20 -11.50
N ALA A 315 18.24 -38.29 -11.23
CA ALA A 315 19.14 -38.91 -12.20
C ALA A 315 18.38 -39.48 -13.39
N GLU A 316 17.25 -40.16 -13.15
CA GLU A 316 16.37 -40.72 -14.19
C GLU A 316 15.95 -39.65 -15.22
N LEU A 317 15.64 -38.42 -14.78
CA LEU A 317 15.30 -37.32 -15.70
C LEU A 317 16.43 -36.99 -16.68
N LEU A 318 17.70 -37.08 -16.26
CA LEU A 318 18.84 -36.85 -17.14
C LEU A 318 19.12 -38.08 -18.02
N VAL A 319 18.91 -39.29 -17.50
CA VAL A 319 19.02 -40.53 -18.28
C VAL A 319 18.01 -40.56 -19.42
N GLU A 320 16.75 -40.23 -19.15
CA GLU A 320 15.68 -40.19 -20.17
C GLU A 320 16.03 -39.27 -21.34
N LYS A 321 16.78 -38.19 -21.07
CA LYS A 321 17.26 -37.24 -22.09
C LYS A 321 18.45 -37.76 -22.90
N LYS A 322 19.04 -38.90 -22.51
CA LYS A 322 20.18 -39.58 -23.18
C LYS A 322 21.39 -38.67 -23.33
N ILE A 323 21.82 -38.08 -22.21
CA ILE A 323 23.03 -37.26 -22.13
C ILE A 323 24.29 -38.10 -22.38
N LYS A 324 25.37 -37.47 -22.87
CA LYS A 324 26.65 -38.16 -23.17
C LYS A 324 27.46 -38.43 -21.91
N ALA A 325 27.56 -37.45 -21.02
CA ALA A 325 28.34 -37.53 -19.79
C ALA A 325 27.90 -36.46 -18.79
N LEU A 326 28.23 -36.72 -17.52
CA LEU A 326 28.09 -35.79 -16.42
C LEU A 326 29.46 -35.38 -15.91
N ILE A 327 29.72 -34.08 -15.75
CA ILE A 327 30.94 -33.56 -15.14
C ILE A 327 30.59 -33.08 -13.73
N VAL A 328 31.28 -33.60 -12.73
CA VAL A 328 31.04 -33.31 -11.31
C VAL A 328 32.38 -33.20 -10.59
N GLU A 329 32.61 -32.10 -9.88
CA GLU A 329 33.86 -31.88 -9.12
C GLU A 329 33.97 -32.79 -7.90
N ASN A 330 32.84 -33.03 -7.21
CA ASN A 330 32.81 -33.86 -6.01
C ASN A 330 31.67 -34.91 -6.08
N ILE A 331 31.98 -36.04 -6.72
CA ILE A 331 31.05 -37.16 -6.94
C ILE A 331 30.51 -37.72 -5.60
N GLU A 332 31.29 -37.64 -4.51
CA GLU A 332 30.90 -38.19 -3.21
C GLU A 332 29.70 -37.48 -2.58
N ARG A 333 29.52 -36.18 -2.88
CA ARG A 333 28.36 -35.39 -2.43
C ARG A 333 27.06 -35.82 -3.09
N MET A 334 27.13 -36.57 -4.20
CA MET A 334 25.94 -37.10 -4.85
C MET A 334 25.36 -38.29 -4.07
N SER A 335 24.02 -38.33 -3.98
CA SER A 335 23.30 -39.46 -3.40
C SER A 335 23.74 -40.79 -4.02
N TYR A 336 23.91 -41.83 -3.20
CA TYR A 336 24.24 -43.18 -3.66
C TYR A 336 23.25 -43.69 -4.72
N ASN A 337 21.96 -43.40 -4.53
CA ASN A 337 20.90 -43.81 -5.46
C ASN A 337 21.05 -43.13 -6.84
N ALA A 338 21.45 -41.85 -6.86
CA ALA A 338 21.67 -41.14 -8.13
C ALA A 338 22.90 -41.71 -8.87
N ARG A 339 24.00 -41.96 -8.15
CA ARG A 339 25.21 -42.60 -8.71
C ARG A 339 24.90 -43.96 -9.32
N LYS A 340 24.14 -44.80 -8.60
CA LYS A 340 23.75 -46.13 -9.07
C LYS A 340 22.91 -46.07 -10.35
N VAL A 341 22.00 -45.10 -10.47
CA VAL A 341 21.21 -44.90 -11.69
C VAL A 341 22.11 -44.57 -12.88
N PHE A 342 23.05 -43.63 -12.73
CA PHE A 342 23.99 -43.29 -13.80
C PHE A 342 24.91 -44.46 -14.18
N GLU A 343 25.39 -45.24 -13.20
CA GLU A 343 26.21 -46.44 -13.45
C GLU A 343 25.44 -47.53 -14.20
N ASN A 344 24.18 -47.80 -13.82
CA ASN A 344 23.36 -48.82 -14.45
C ASN A 344 23.04 -48.48 -15.92
N GLU A 345 22.88 -47.20 -16.21
CA GLU A 345 22.51 -46.69 -17.54
C GLU A 345 23.75 -46.29 -18.36
N GLU A 346 24.94 -46.70 -17.92
CA GLU A 346 26.24 -46.48 -18.57
C GLU A 346 26.57 -45.00 -18.87
N ILE A 347 26.11 -44.07 -18.00
CA ILE A 347 26.41 -42.64 -18.13
C ILE A 347 27.66 -42.30 -17.30
N PRO A 348 28.75 -41.83 -17.94
CA PRO A 348 29.98 -41.48 -17.23
C PRO A 348 29.81 -40.25 -16.35
N MET A 349 30.28 -40.38 -15.11
CA MET A 349 30.51 -39.27 -14.18
C MET A 349 32.00 -38.97 -14.16
N LEU A 350 32.40 -37.83 -14.74
CA LEU A 350 33.79 -37.43 -14.96
C LEU A 350 34.15 -36.22 -14.09
N THR A 351 35.43 -36.09 -13.78
CA THR A 351 35.99 -34.91 -13.12
C THR A 351 37.08 -34.35 -14.03
N VAL A 352 36.73 -33.29 -14.76
CA VAL A 352 37.59 -32.63 -15.76
C VAL A 352 37.47 -31.12 -15.61
N ASP A 353 38.57 -30.40 -15.87
CA ASP A 353 38.57 -28.94 -15.75
C ASP A 353 37.61 -28.33 -16.78
N THR A 354 36.67 -27.53 -16.28
CA THR A 354 35.59 -26.97 -17.10
C THR A 354 35.56 -25.46 -16.89
N LYS A 355 35.81 -24.71 -17.95
CA LYS A 355 35.73 -23.25 -17.91
C LYS A 355 34.27 -22.83 -17.99
N ILE A 356 33.77 -22.21 -16.94
CA ILE A 356 32.38 -21.78 -16.81
C ILE A 356 32.25 -20.31 -17.20
N VAL A 357 31.35 -20.02 -18.13
CA VAL A 357 30.94 -18.66 -18.51
C VAL A 357 29.42 -18.57 -18.38
N GLU A 358 28.99 -17.96 -17.29
CA GLU A 358 27.58 -17.81 -16.90
C GLU A 358 26.79 -19.14 -16.93
N ASN A 359 26.02 -19.38 -18.00
CA ASN A 359 25.10 -20.51 -18.15
C ASN A 359 25.69 -21.70 -18.93
N PHE A 360 26.90 -21.55 -19.48
CA PHE A 360 27.56 -22.56 -20.29
C PHE A 360 29.01 -22.79 -19.85
N GLY A 361 29.46 -24.02 -20.01
CA GLY A 361 30.83 -24.43 -19.79
C GLY A 361 31.50 -24.85 -21.09
N ALA A 362 32.83 -24.75 -21.13
CA ALA A 362 33.65 -25.36 -22.16
C ALA A 362 34.64 -26.31 -21.49
N VAL A 363 34.72 -27.53 -22.02
CA VAL A 363 35.71 -28.53 -21.61
C VAL A 363 36.63 -28.82 -22.79
N ASN A 364 37.94 -28.94 -22.54
CA ASN A 364 38.89 -29.29 -23.60
C ASN A 364 38.54 -30.67 -24.16
N LYS A 365 38.47 -30.79 -25.49
CA LYS A 365 38.08 -32.02 -26.16
C LYS A 365 39.00 -33.20 -25.85
N LYS A 366 40.31 -32.97 -25.81
CA LYS A 366 41.30 -34.02 -25.52
C LYS A 366 41.16 -34.55 -24.10
N GLU A 367 41.11 -33.64 -23.12
CA GLU A 367 40.96 -34.01 -21.72
C GLU A 367 39.64 -34.75 -21.45
N PHE A 368 38.55 -34.29 -22.09
CA PHE A 368 37.26 -34.97 -22.00
C PHE A 368 37.31 -36.37 -22.62
N ASP A 369 37.84 -36.52 -23.83
CA ASP A 369 37.88 -37.80 -24.54
C ASP A 369 38.80 -38.82 -23.84
N GLU A 370 39.90 -38.37 -23.23
CA GLU A 370 40.79 -39.19 -22.40
C GLU A 370 40.06 -39.69 -21.13
N ALA A 371 39.42 -38.80 -20.40
CA ALA A 371 38.65 -39.15 -19.20
C ALA A 371 37.47 -40.08 -19.52
N TYR A 372 36.77 -39.81 -20.63
CA TYR A 372 35.66 -40.62 -21.11
C TYR A 372 36.12 -42.03 -21.49
N SER A 373 37.24 -42.14 -22.22
CA SER A 373 37.80 -43.43 -22.64
C SER A 373 38.27 -44.27 -21.45
N LYS A 374 38.91 -43.63 -20.45
CA LYS A 374 39.34 -44.28 -19.22
C LYS A 374 38.15 -44.81 -18.41
N TRP A 375 37.08 -44.02 -18.29
CA TRP A 375 35.87 -44.48 -17.63
C TRP A 375 35.25 -45.69 -18.35
N LEU A 376 35.24 -45.67 -19.69
CA LEU A 376 34.71 -46.77 -20.50
C LEU A 376 35.50 -48.07 -20.30
N SER A 377 36.84 -48.01 -20.19
CA SER A 377 37.65 -49.19 -19.88
C SER A 377 37.37 -49.72 -18.48
N ASP A 378 37.26 -48.83 -17.49
CA ASP A 378 37.01 -49.21 -16.09
C ASP A 378 35.60 -49.81 -15.94
N ALA A 379 34.60 -49.25 -16.63
CA ALA A 379 33.24 -49.77 -16.65
C ALA A 379 33.18 -51.17 -17.25
N ARG A 380 33.92 -51.44 -18.35
CA ARG A 380 34.01 -52.77 -18.96
C ARG A 380 34.65 -53.80 -18.03
N ILE A 381 35.72 -53.42 -17.32
CA ILE A 381 36.38 -54.30 -16.34
C ILE A 381 35.41 -54.64 -15.21
N LYS A 382 34.75 -53.64 -14.61
CA LYS A 382 33.76 -53.84 -13.55
C LYS A 382 32.56 -54.68 -13.99
N ALA A 383 32.10 -54.50 -15.24
CA ALA A 383 31.02 -55.30 -15.80
C ALA A 383 31.43 -56.78 -15.98
N ALA A 384 32.67 -57.03 -16.42
CA ALA A 384 33.21 -58.38 -16.53
C ALA A 384 33.33 -59.06 -15.15
N GLU A 385 33.85 -58.36 -14.14
CA GLU A 385 33.94 -58.85 -12.76
C GLU A 385 32.56 -59.17 -12.16
N LYS A 386 31.57 -58.28 -12.34
CA LYS A 386 30.18 -58.54 -11.88
C LYS A 386 29.58 -59.76 -12.57
N LYS A 387 29.85 -59.97 -13.86
CA LYS A 387 29.36 -61.13 -14.61
C LYS A 387 30.01 -62.43 -14.13
N GLU A 388 31.30 -62.40 -13.83
CA GLU A 388 32.02 -63.54 -13.25
C GLU A 388 31.50 -63.87 -11.84
N GLN A 389 31.29 -62.87 -10.98
CA GLN A 389 30.68 -63.04 -9.67
C GLN A 389 29.27 -63.63 -9.76
N TRP A 390 28.43 -63.11 -10.65
CA TRP A 390 27.08 -63.63 -10.87
C TRP A 390 27.09 -65.10 -11.35
N LEU A 391 28.00 -65.46 -12.28
CA LEU A 391 28.16 -66.85 -12.71
C LEU A 391 28.61 -67.76 -11.57
N ASN A 392 29.52 -67.29 -10.71
CA ASN A 392 29.99 -68.03 -9.54
C ASN A 392 28.89 -68.24 -8.50
N ASP A 393 28.05 -67.23 -8.26
CA ASP A 393 26.90 -67.33 -7.36
C ASP A 393 25.84 -68.29 -7.92
N LEU A 394 25.54 -68.24 -9.22
CA LEU A 394 24.63 -69.18 -9.89
C LEU A 394 25.15 -70.63 -9.82
N LEU A 395 26.45 -70.82 -10.01
CA LEU A 395 27.09 -72.14 -9.86
C LEU A 395 27.04 -72.63 -8.41
N LYS A 396 27.14 -71.73 -7.43
CA LYS A 396 27.02 -72.06 -6.00
C LYS A 396 25.59 -72.47 -5.65
N GLU A 397 24.59 -71.71 -6.08
CA GLU A 397 23.17 -72.05 -5.93
C GLU A 397 22.85 -73.40 -6.59
N TYR A 398 23.33 -73.63 -7.82
CA TYR A 398 23.14 -74.91 -8.51
C TYR A 398 23.80 -76.09 -7.79
N LYS A 399 25.00 -75.89 -7.21
CA LYS A 399 25.67 -76.90 -6.38
C LYS A 399 24.87 -77.19 -5.10
N GLU A 400 24.35 -76.16 -4.43
CA GLU A 400 23.55 -76.29 -3.22
C GLU A 400 22.21 -77.00 -3.48
N GLU A 401 21.53 -76.68 -4.58
CA GLU A 401 20.30 -77.38 -5.01
C GLU A 401 20.56 -78.85 -5.37
N ARG A 402 21.67 -79.15 -6.04
CA ARG A 402 22.03 -80.53 -6.41
C ARG A 402 22.39 -81.37 -5.19
N MET A 403 23.06 -80.77 -4.19
CA MET A 403 23.34 -81.42 -2.91
C MET A 403 22.07 -81.68 -2.08
N LYS A 404 21.04 -80.82 -2.20
CA LYS A 404 19.73 -81.04 -1.58
C LYS A 404 18.89 -82.13 -2.26
N LYS A 405 19.10 -82.40 -3.56
CA LYS A 405 18.42 -83.48 -4.30
C LYS A 405 19.08 -84.86 -4.17
N LEU A 406 20.31 -84.92 -3.64
CA LEU A 406 21.09 -86.15 -3.42
C LEU A 406 21.05 -86.65 -1.96
N LYS A 407 20.39 -85.90 -1.06
CA LYS A 407 19.91 -86.38 0.24
C LYS A 407 18.45 -86.76 0.11
#